data_AF-A0A1G5JMG6-F1
#
_entry.id   AF-A0A1G5JMG6-F1
#
_cell.length_a   1.000
_cell.length_b   1.000
_cell.length_c   1.000
_cell.angle_alpha   90.00
_cell.angle_beta   90.00
_cell.angle_gamma   90.00
#
_symmetry.space_group_name_H-M   'P 1'
#
loop_
_entity.id
_entity.type
_entity.pdbx_description
1 polymer ?
#
loop_
_entity_poly.entity_id
_entity_poly.type
_entity_poly.pdbx_seq_one_letter_code
_entity_poly.pdbx_strand_id
1 'polypeptide(L)'
;MKKKIVIISGFIIIFVSTVLIYNLGGFRNQELVKMNFIKENLSETPLPSLFSQNVKDILLENSLDGITQVLYTAITDNDNQVYSYIRIDNSYYDLGQVSYTATYLEDYFLHPTDIAGESTIYKWSELHGANYTLSKYITIKNGIPYLIRSIDGHTFEQDIDNNGNIETVASHGTAVETIIYEWDIANKSISFANLNHGLNSPSVVFLDEKNLFEAAIQNSKGKYKSVLYKYDEGMLYSIK
;
A
#
# COMPACT_ATOMS: atom_id res chain seq x y z
N MET A 1 74.41 37.26 -11.26
CA MET A 1 74.60 35.79 -11.31
C MET A 1 73.89 35.14 -10.12
N LYS A 2 73.25 33.99 -10.38
CA LYS A 2 72.53 33.08 -9.46
C LYS A 2 71.06 33.43 -9.16
N LYS A 3 70.21 33.02 -10.11
CA LYS A 3 68.84 32.57 -9.86
C LYS A 3 68.85 31.48 -8.78
N LYS A 4 67.91 31.52 -7.85
CA LYS A 4 67.45 30.33 -7.12
C LYS A 4 65.96 30.19 -7.28
N ILE A 5 65.60 29.12 -7.98
CA ILE A 5 64.30 28.48 -8.04
C ILE A 5 64.22 27.54 -6.84
N VAL A 6 63.15 27.59 -6.04
CA VAL A 6 62.63 26.46 -5.24
C VAL A 6 61.13 26.72 -5.05
N ILE A 7 60.27 26.13 -5.88
CA ILE A 7 59.47 24.89 -5.67
C ILE A 7 58.36 25.06 -4.62
N ILE A 8 57.13 25.01 -5.16
CA ILE A 8 55.83 24.97 -4.52
C ILE A 8 55.70 23.70 -3.68
N SER A 9 55.14 23.80 -2.48
CA SER A 9 54.61 22.66 -1.74
C SER A 9 53.20 23.02 -1.26
N GLY A 10 52.21 22.54 -2.01
CA GLY A 10 50.80 22.64 -1.65
C GLY A 10 50.49 21.69 -0.49
N PHE A 11 49.87 22.22 0.55
CA PHE A 11 49.24 21.40 1.58
C PHE A 11 47.89 20.91 1.07
N ILE A 12 47.79 19.62 0.77
CA ILE A 12 46.51 18.93 0.68
C ILE A 12 46.14 18.53 2.10
N ILE A 13 45.14 19.20 2.67
CA ILE A 13 44.50 18.77 3.92
C ILE A 13 43.49 17.68 3.54
N ILE A 14 43.84 16.42 3.78
CA ILE A 14 42.89 15.31 3.73
C ILE A 14 42.14 15.32 5.06
N PHE A 15 40.87 15.74 5.04
CA PHE A 15 39.95 15.48 6.15
C PHE A 15 39.62 13.98 6.13
N VAL A 16 40.37 13.20 6.91
CA VAL A 16 39.94 11.85 7.28
C VAL A 16 38.90 12.02 8.37
N SER A 17 37.62 12.00 8.00
CA SER A 17 36.53 11.90 8.96
C SER A 17 36.61 10.52 9.62
N THR A 18 37.25 10.47 10.79
CA THR A 18 37.21 9.32 11.69
C THR A 18 35.77 9.09 12.12
N VAL A 19 35.15 8.02 11.59
CA VAL A 19 33.91 7.46 12.13
C VAL A 19 34.25 6.90 13.50
N LEU A 20 33.86 7.61 14.57
CA LEU A 20 33.84 7.06 15.92
C LEU A 20 32.69 6.05 16.01
N ILE A 21 33.01 4.77 15.95
CA ILE A 21 32.09 3.70 16.32
C ILE A 21 32.09 3.63 17.84
N TYR A 22 31.07 4.18 18.48
CA TYR A 22 30.76 3.86 19.87
C TYR A 22 30.20 2.44 19.94
N ASN A 23 31.05 1.50 20.35
CA ASN A 23 30.60 0.21 20.88
C ASN A 23 30.01 0.44 22.27
N LEU A 24 28.69 0.59 22.35
CA LEU A 24 27.92 0.43 23.59
C LEU A 24 27.17 -0.91 23.49
N GLY A 25 27.44 -1.75 24.48
CA GLY A 25 27.19 -3.19 24.42
C GLY A 25 25.72 -3.61 24.36
N GLY A 26 25.52 -4.82 23.85
CA GLY A 26 24.32 -5.61 24.12
C GLY A 26 23.42 -5.97 22.93
N PHE A 27 23.82 -5.75 21.68
CA PHE A 27 23.04 -6.27 20.55
C PHE A 27 23.32 -7.76 20.33
N ARG A 28 22.53 -8.62 20.96
CA ARG A 28 22.32 -9.99 20.46
C ARG A 28 21.75 -9.87 19.05
N ASN A 29 22.53 -10.26 18.03
CA ASN A 29 22.17 -10.32 16.59
C ASN A 29 20.64 -10.44 16.41
N GLN A 30 20.00 -9.34 16.03
CA GLN A 30 18.65 -9.38 15.50
C GLN A 30 18.73 -10.09 14.15
N GLU A 31 17.85 -11.07 13.94
CA GLU A 31 17.76 -11.71 12.64
C GLU A 31 17.18 -10.69 11.68
N LEU A 32 18.03 -10.26 10.74
CA LEU A 32 17.73 -9.27 9.72
C LEU A 32 17.34 -10.01 8.45
N VAL A 33 16.12 -9.80 7.97
CA VAL A 33 15.61 -10.44 6.77
C VAL A 33 15.42 -9.39 5.68
N LYS A 34 16.12 -9.55 4.56
CA LYS A 34 15.95 -8.70 3.39
C LYS A 34 14.75 -9.18 2.58
N MET A 35 13.82 -8.28 2.30
CA MET A 35 12.67 -8.58 1.47
C MET A 35 13.03 -8.55 -0.02
N ASN A 36 12.42 -9.44 -0.79
CA ASN A 36 12.59 -9.51 -2.24
C ASN A 36 11.45 -8.75 -2.91
N PHE A 37 11.68 -7.47 -3.18
CA PHE A 37 10.71 -6.61 -3.86
C PHE A 37 10.66 -6.90 -5.36
N ILE A 38 9.44 -6.97 -5.87
CA ILE A 38 9.13 -6.98 -7.29
C ILE A 38 8.62 -5.60 -7.66
N LYS A 39 9.20 -5.00 -8.71
CA LYS A 39 8.80 -3.68 -9.20
C LYS A 39 7.94 -3.80 -10.45
N GLU A 40 6.83 -3.08 -10.47
CA GLU A 40 5.89 -3.01 -11.59
C GLU A 40 5.52 -1.55 -11.90
N ASN A 41 5.06 -1.31 -13.13
CA ASN A 41 4.48 -0.02 -13.49
C ASN A 41 3.03 0.05 -13.01
N LEU A 42 2.60 1.24 -12.61
CA LEU A 42 1.19 1.52 -12.34
C LEU A 42 0.40 1.51 -13.65
N SER A 43 -0.88 1.14 -13.56
CA SER A 43 -1.83 1.24 -14.67
C SER A 43 -2.17 2.70 -14.97
N GLU A 44 -2.63 2.97 -16.19
CA GLU A 44 -3.27 4.23 -16.57
C GLU A 44 -4.53 3.95 -17.41
N THR A 45 -5.33 3.00 -16.94
CA THR A 45 -6.56 2.57 -17.61
C THR A 45 -7.72 3.46 -17.15
N PRO A 46 -8.41 4.19 -18.05
CA PRO A 46 -9.59 4.96 -17.66
C PRO A 46 -10.68 4.01 -17.17
N LEU A 47 -11.45 4.43 -16.17
CA LEU A 47 -12.60 3.64 -15.73
C LEU A 47 -13.65 3.56 -16.85
N PRO A 48 -14.39 2.43 -16.93
CA PRO A 48 -15.44 2.25 -17.93
C PRO A 48 -16.54 3.30 -17.75
N SER A 49 -16.98 3.91 -18.85
CA SER A 49 -18.11 4.83 -18.83
C SER A 49 -19.44 4.07 -18.67
N LEU A 50 -20.33 4.62 -17.84
CA LEU A 50 -21.67 4.08 -17.64
C LEU A 50 -22.67 4.78 -18.58
N PHE A 51 -23.03 4.13 -19.68
CA PHE A 51 -23.90 4.70 -20.72
C PHE A 51 -25.40 4.66 -20.37
N SER A 52 -25.82 3.73 -19.52
CA SER A 52 -27.21 3.63 -19.04
C SER A 52 -27.22 3.16 -17.59
N GLN A 53 -27.97 3.87 -16.76
CA GLN A 53 -28.13 3.53 -15.35
C GLN A 53 -29.21 2.44 -15.22
N ASN A 54 -28.80 1.18 -15.09
CA ASN A 54 -29.70 0.07 -14.75
C ASN A 54 -30.06 0.10 -13.25
N VAL A 55 -30.36 1.27 -12.73
CA VAL A 55 -30.59 1.54 -11.31
C VAL A 55 -32.03 1.20 -10.96
N LYS A 56 -32.22 0.30 -9.98
CA LYS A 56 -33.52 0.01 -9.38
C LYS A 56 -33.75 0.95 -8.20
N ASP A 57 -32.92 0.83 -7.17
CA ASP A 57 -32.99 1.65 -5.96
C ASP A 57 -31.63 2.27 -5.67
N ILE A 58 -31.60 3.58 -5.40
CA ILE A 58 -30.43 4.24 -4.81
C ILE A 58 -30.44 3.94 -3.31
N LEU A 59 -29.34 3.36 -2.82
CA LEU A 59 -29.18 3.00 -1.42
C LEU A 59 -28.51 4.11 -0.63
N LEU A 60 -27.44 4.68 -1.19
CA LEU A 60 -26.65 5.71 -0.52
C LEU A 60 -25.89 6.54 -1.55
N GLU A 61 -25.65 7.80 -1.24
CA GLU A 61 -24.87 8.73 -2.05
C GLU A 61 -23.90 9.48 -1.15
N ASN A 62 -22.66 9.66 -1.62
CA ASN A 62 -21.66 10.48 -0.97
C ASN A 62 -20.99 11.39 -2.01
N SER A 63 -20.68 12.63 -1.61
CA SER A 63 -19.95 13.56 -2.47
C SER A 63 -18.69 14.06 -1.79
N LEU A 64 -17.57 13.97 -2.50
CA LEU A 64 -16.25 14.35 -2.01
C LEU A 64 -15.43 14.91 -3.19
N ASP A 65 -14.81 16.07 -3.03
CA ASP A 65 -13.90 16.66 -4.01
C ASP A 65 -14.47 16.78 -5.44
N GLY A 66 -15.78 17.07 -5.55
CA GLY A 66 -16.48 17.17 -6.83
C GLY A 66 -16.84 15.81 -7.48
N ILE A 67 -16.59 14.71 -6.77
CA ILE A 67 -16.98 13.35 -7.14
C ILE A 67 -18.23 12.98 -6.35
N THR A 68 -19.31 12.61 -7.04
CA THR A 68 -20.48 11.99 -6.39
C THR A 68 -20.40 10.48 -6.63
N GLN A 69 -20.27 9.67 -5.58
CA GLN A 69 -20.43 8.23 -5.67
C GLN A 69 -21.85 7.82 -5.25
N VAL A 70 -22.44 6.92 -6.01
CA VAL A 70 -23.78 6.38 -5.76
C VAL A 70 -23.71 4.87 -5.62
N LEU A 71 -24.25 4.36 -4.52
CA LEU A 71 -24.45 2.93 -4.26
C LEU A 71 -25.90 2.57 -4.57
N TYR A 72 -26.12 1.50 -5.32
CA TYR A 72 -27.44 1.16 -5.84
C TYR A 72 -27.65 -0.34 -6.04
N THR A 73 -28.91 -0.78 -6.12
CA THR A 73 -29.28 -2.12 -6.61
C THR A 73 -29.62 -2.06 -8.10
N ALA A 74 -29.24 -3.08 -8.85
CA ALA A 74 -29.51 -3.12 -10.29
C ALA A 74 -30.90 -3.71 -10.61
N ILE A 75 -31.59 -3.19 -11.64
CA ILE A 75 -32.88 -3.75 -12.11
C ILE A 75 -32.72 -5.20 -12.58
N THR A 76 -31.58 -5.50 -13.17
CA THR A 76 -31.26 -6.81 -13.76
C THR A 76 -30.87 -7.86 -12.75
N ASP A 77 -30.74 -7.48 -11.47
CA ASP A 77 -30.27 -8.36 -10.41
C ASP A 77 -31.37 -8.63 -9.38
N ASN A 78 -31.69 -9.90 -9.20
CA ASN A 78 -32.70 -10.37 -8.24
C ASN A 78 -32.12 -10.65 -6.86
N ASP A 79 -30.79 -10.70 -6.72
CA ASP A 79 -30.10 -11.07 -5.49
C ASP A 79 -29.79 -9.86 -4.59
N ASN A 80 -30.26 -8.67 -4.98
CA ASN A 80 -30.05 -7.39 -4.28
C ASN A 80 -28.56 -7.09 -4.01
N GLN A 81 -27.67 -7.45 -4.93
CA GLN A 81 -26.27 -7.04 -4.84
C GLN A 81 -26.17 -5.53 -4.98
N VAL A 82 -25.08 -4.99 -4.44
CA VAL A 82 -24.82 -3.55 -4.41
C VAL A 82 -23.77 -3.23 -5.45
N TYR A 83 -24.12 -2.31 -6.34
CA TYR A 83 -23.29 -1.77 -7.38
C TYR A 83 -22.96 -0.32 -7.07
N SER A 84 -21.92 0.20 -7.72
CA SER A 84 -21.49 1.57 -7.55
C SER A 84 -21.11 2.23 -8.86
N TYR A 85 -21.40 3.52 -8.96
CA TYR A 85 -20.80 4.38 -9.98
C TYR A 85 -20.34 5.69 -9.35
N ILE A 86 -19.40 6.37 -10.01
CA ILE A 86 -19.05 7.76 -9.69
C ILE A 86 -19.48 8.69 -10.81
N ARG A 87 -19.89 9.89 -10.43
CA ARG A 87 -20.19 11.01 -11.30
C ARG A 87 -19.15 12.10 -11.06
N ILE A 88 -18.49 12.53 -12.12
CA ILE A 88 -17.61 13.69 -12.15
C ILE A 88 -18.15 14.60 -13.23
N ASP A 89 -18.52 15.81 -12.85
CA ASP A 89 -19.31 16.74 -13.68
C ASP A 89 -20.57 16.05 -14.24
N ASN A 90 -20.67 15.91 -15.57
CA ASN A 90 -21.79 15.29 -16.28
C ASN A 90 -21.48 13.86 -16.78
N SER A 91 -20.34 13.29 -16.37
CA SER A 91 -19.85 11.99 -16.83
C SER A 91 -20.02 10.94 -15.73
N TYR A 92 -20.40 9.72 -16.12
CA TYR A 92 -20.66 8.61 -15.21
C TYR A 92 -19.67 7.48 -15.47
N TYR A 93 -19.07 6.94 -14.41
CA TYR A 93 -18.07 5.87 -14.49
C TYR A 93 -18.48 4.71 -13.59
N ASP A 94 -18.49 3.52 -14.17
CA ASP A 94 -18.88 2.29 -13.48
C ASP A 94 -17.75 1.80 -12.56
N LEU A 95 -18.08 1.58 -11.29
CA LEU A 95 -17.19 0.95 -10.31
C LEU A 95 -17.51 -0.54 -10.13
N GLY A 96 -18.57 -1.05 -10.77
CA GLY A 96 -18.98 -2.45 -10.71
C GLY A 96 -19.71 -2.82 -9.42
N GLN A 97 -19.72 -4.12 -9.13
CA GLN A 97 -20.29 -4.67 -7.90
C GLN A 97 -19.33 -4.42 -6.73
N VAL A 98 -19.82 -3.79 -5.65
CA VAL A 98 -19.02 -3.48 -4.46
C VAL A 98 -19.36 -4.35 -3.26
N SER A 99 -20.61 -4.86 -3.17
CA SER A 99 -21.03 -5.72 -2.06
C SER A 99 -22.12 -6.72 -2.49
N TYR A 100 -22.25 -7.81 -1.73
CA TYR A 100 -23.35 -8.77 -1.86
C TYR A 100 -24.58 -8.39 -1.03
N THR A 101 -24.45 -7.45 -0.09
CA THR A 101 -25.53 -7.05 0.83
C THR A 101 -25.53 -5.54 1.07
N ALA A 102 -26.71 -4.98 1.36
CA ALA A 102 -26.90 -3.58 1.70
C ALA A 102 -26.58 -3.28 3.19
N THR A 103 -25.41 -3.73 3.66
CA THR A 103 -24.96 -3.58 5.05
C THR A 103 -23.57 -2.94 5.08
N TYR A 104 -23.35 -2.01 6.00
CA TYR A 104 -22.08 -1.28 6.14
C TYR A 104 -21.66 -0.63 4.82
N LEU A 105 -22.61 0.04 4.16
CA LEU A 105 -22.42 0.58 2.81
C LEU A 105 -21.38 1.70 2.78
N GLU A 106 -21.21 2.39 3.89
CA GLU A 106 -20.27 3.48 4.08
C GLU A 106 -18.82 3.02 3.84
N ASP A 107 -18.49 1.76 4.12
CA ASP A 107 -17.15 1.18 3.96
C ASP A 107 -16.72 1.05 2.48
N TYR A 108 -17.67 1.14 1.55
CA TYR A 108 -17.44 1.00 0.11
C TYR A 108 -17.34 2.35 -0.61
N PHE A 109 -17.44 3.46 0.13
CA PHE A 109 -17.21 4.78 -0.45
C PHE A 109 -15.74 5.05 -0.72
N LEU A 110 -15.56 5.78 -1.80
CA LEU A 110 -14.32 6.37 -2.23
C LEU A 110 -13.83 7.36 -1.17
N HIS A 111 -12.58 7.23 -0.77
CA HIS A 111 -11.91 8.15 0.15
C HIS A 111 -10.50 8.47 -0.35
N PRO A 112 -9.96 9.67 -0.07
CA PRO A 112 -8.60 10.04 -0.40
C PRO A 112 -7.62 9.21 0.43
N THR A 113 -6.44 8.97 -0.13
CA THR A 113 -5.32 8.31 0.53
C THR A 113 -4.13 9.25 0.61
N ASP A 114 -3.25 9.00 1.59
CA ASP A 114 -2.02 9.77 1.79
C ASP A 114 -0.82 9.23 0.99
N ILE A 115 -1.03 8.20 0.16
CA ILE A 115 0.01 7.49 -0.61
C ILE A 115 0.86 8.42 -1.50
N ALA A 116 0.27 9.51 -1.99
CA ALA A 116 0.85 10.29 -3.08
C ALA A 116 1.22 11.73 -2.69
N GLY A 117 1.35 12.00 -1.38
CA GLY A 117 1.76 13.31 -0.84
C GLY A 117 0.89 14.45 -1.37
N GLU A 118 1.39 15.21 -2.34
CA GLU A 118 0.68 16.34 -2.95
C GLU A 118 -0.37 15.94 -4.00
N SER A 119 -0.30 14.73 -4.56
CA SER A 119 -1.30 14.22 -5.51
C SER A 119 -2.40 13.50 -4.76
N THR A 120 -3.67 13.73 -5.14
CA THR A 120 -4.78 12.97 -4.56
C THR A 120 -4.95 11.65 -5.29
N ILE A 121 -4.78 10.56 -4.54
CA ILE A 121 -5.19 9.21 -4.93
C ILE A 121 -6.42 8.86 -4.10
N TYR A 122 -7.39 8.22 -4.73
CA TYR A 122 -8.59 7.76 -4.06
C TYR A 122 -8.65 6.25 -4.05
N LYS A 123 -9.23 5.68 -2.99
CA LYS A 123 -9.41 4.25 -2.78
C LYS A 123 -10.88 3.93 -2.53
N TRP A 124 -11.33 2.80 -3.06
CA TRP A 124 -12.53 2.10 -2.59
C TRP A 124 -12.24 0.60 -2.53
N SER A 125 -13.11 -0.13 -1.85
CA SER A 125 -13.02 -1.58 -1.73
C SER A 125 -14.20 -2.25 -2.45
N GLU A 126 -13.98 -3.46 -2.94
CA GLU A 126 -15.02 -4.36 -3.44
C GLU A 126 -14.98 -5.65 -2.62
N LEU A 127 -16.14 -6.21 -2.30
CA LEU A 127 -16.24 -7.51 -1.65
C LEU A 127 -16.33 -8.62 -2.72
N HIS A 128 -15.35 -9.52 -2.74
CA HIS A 128 -15.23 -10.63 -3.71
C HIS A 128 -15.34 -12.00 -3.01
N GLY A 129 -16.07 -12.05 -1.88
CA GLY A 129 -16.36 -13.26 -1.12
C GLY A 129 -16.39 -12.98 0.38
N ALA A 130 -16.64 -13.99 1.20
CA ALA A 130 -16.82 -13.81 2.64
C ALA A 130 -15.58 -13.24 3.36
N ASN A 131 -14.37 -13.49 2.84
CA ASN A 131 -13.09 -13.09 3.46
C ASN A 131 -12.09 -12.58 2.43
N TYR A 132 -12.57 -11.97 1.35
CA TYR A 132 -11.71 -11.47 0.28
C TYR A 132 -12.28 -10.17 -0.26
N THR A 133 -11.46 -9.14 -0.19
CA THR A 133 -11.75 -7.81 -0.73
C THR A 133 -10.75 -7.48 -1.82
N LEU A 134 -11.14 -6.58 -2.70
CA LEU A 134 -10.26 -6.01 -3.70
C LEU A 134 -10.24 -4.50 -3.51
N SER A 135 -9.08 -3.97 -3.12
CA SER A 135 -8.87 -2.54 -2.95
C SER A 135 -8.46 -1.92 -4.27
N LYS A 136 -9.15 -0.89 -4.74
CA LYS A 136 -8.87 -0.21 -6.02
C LYS A 136 -8.47 1.23 -5.79
N TYR A 137 -7.43 1.65 -6.52
CA TYR A 137 -6.83 2.97 -6.42
C TYR A 137 -6.97 3.71 -7.73
N ILE A 138 -7.48 4.94 -7.68
CA ILE A 138 -7.64 5.80 -8.85
C ILE A 138 -7.01 7.16 -8.65
N THR A 139 -6.66 7.78 -9.78
CA THR A 139 -6.35 9.21 -9.87
C THR A 139 -7.30 9.88 -10.86
N ILE A 140 -7.59 11.16 -10.68
CA ILE A 140 -8.43 11.92 -11.60
C ILE A 140 -7.55 12.88 -12.39
N LYS A 141 -7.59 12.76 -13.71
CA LYS A 141 -6.84 13.60 -14.65
C LYS A 141 -7.84 14.26 -15.59
N ASN A 142 -7.94 15.59 -15.55
CA ASN A 142 -8.84 16.37 -16.40
C ASN A 142 -10.30 15.86 -16.36
N GLY A 143 -10.82 15.57 -15.15
CA GLY A 143 -12.18 15.06 -14.94
C GLY A 143 -12.38 13.57 -15.28
N ILE A 144 -11.34 12.87 -15.73
CA ILE A 144 -11.40 11.44 -16.06
C ILE A 144 -10.72 10.62 -14.96
N PRO A 145 -11.39 9.64 -14.35
CA PRO A 145 -10.81 8.74 -13.37
C PRO A 145 -10.05 7.60 -14.06
N TYR A 146 -8.82 7.35 -13.60
CA TYR A 146 -7.93 6.31 -14.10
C TYR A 146 -7.59 5.33 -12.98
N LEU A 147 -7.82 4.04 -13.21
CA LEU A 147 -7.36 2.96 -12.33
C LEU A 147 -5.84 2.86 -12.43
N ILE A 148 -5.17 3.06 -11.29
CA ILE A 148 -3.71 2.94 -11.19
C ILE A 148 -3.27 1.61 -10.60
N ARG A 149 -4.06 1.01 -9.71
CA ARG A 149 -3.78 -0.32 -9.13
C ARG A 149 -5.04 -0.96 -8.54
N SER A 150 -5.11 -2.28 -8.63
CA SER A 150 -5.97 -3.11 -7.79
C SER A 150 -5.08 -3.98 -6.92
N ILE A 151 -5.42 -4.10 -5.62
CA ILE A 151 -4.66 -4.87 -4.64
C ILE A 151 -5.61 -5.84 -3.96
N ASP A 152 -5.21 -7.11 -3.95
CA ASP A 152 -5.92 -8.20 -3.30
C ASP A 152 -5.86 -8.06 -1.78
N GLY A 153 -7.01 -8.18 -1.13
CA GLY A 153 -7.14 -8.14 0.32
C GLY A 153 -7.51 -6.77 0.89
N HIS A 154 -7.64 -6.79 2.22
CA HIS A 154 -7.85 -5.58 3.00
C HIS A 154 -6.53 -4.83 3.06
N THR A 155 -6.57 -3.55 2.69
CA THR A 155 -5.38 -2.71 2.63
C THR A 155 -5.39 -1.64 3.71
N PHE A 156 -4.22 -1.40 4.30
CA PHE A 156 -3.94 -0.35 5.27
C PHE A 156 -2.82 0.53 4.74
N GLU A 157 -3.03 1.84 4.72
CA GLU A 157 -2.06 2.83 4.26
C GLU A 157 -1.46 3.57 5.46
N GLN A 158 -0.14 3.44 5.66
CA GLN A 158 0.56 4.09 6.77
C GLN A 158 2.05 4.24 6.48
N ASP A 159 2.70 5.23 7.11
CA ASP A 159 4.16 5.32 7.18
C ASP A 159 4.66 4.29 8.22
N ILE A 160 5.14 3.14 7.73
CA ILE A 160 5.45 1.99 8.58
C ILE A 160 6.85 2.11 9.15
N ASP A 161 7.80 2.59 8.36
CA ASP A 161 9.20 2.73 8.76
C ASP A 161 9.55 4.12 9.33
N ASN A 162 8.65 5.09 9.22
CA ASN A 162 8.80 6.49 9.64
C ASN A 162 9.75 7.29 8.72
N ASN A 163 9.81 6.94 7.44
CA ASN A 163 10.60 7.65 6.43
C ASN A 163 9.84 8.83 5.79
N GLY A 164 8.55 9.01 6.11
CA GLY A 164 7.67 10.05 5.59
C GLY A 164 6.90 9.67 4.31
N ASN A 165 7.17 8.50 3.73
CA ASN A 165 6.37 7.91 2.67
C ASN A 165 5.34 6.96 3.28
N ILE A 166 4.23 6.78 2.58
CA ILE A 166 3.15 5.90 3.01
C ILE A 166 3.27 4.58 2.25
N GLU A 167 3.44 3.50 2.98
CA GLU A 167 3.32 2.15 2.45
C GLU A 167 1.87 1.67 2.49
N THR A 168 1.55 0.68 1.65
CA THR A 168 0.31 -0.08 1.78
C THR A 168 0.62 -1.50 2.24
N VAL A 169 -0.08 -1.98 3.26
CA VAL A 169 -0.06 -3.39 3.64
C VAL A 169 -1.38 -4.02 3.26
N ALA A 170 -1.32 -5.07 2.45
CA ALA A 170 -2.47 -5.88 2.09
C ALA A 170 -2.44 -7.20 2.86
N SER A 171 -3.59 -7.60 3.40
CA SER A 171 -3.77 -8.88 4.07
C SER A 171 -5.02 -9.61 3.58
N HIS A 172 -4.89 -10.89 3.26
CA HIS A 172 -6.03 -11.74 2.89
C HIS A 172 -5.85 -13.21 3.29
N GLY A 173 -6.97 -13.95 3.27
CA GLY A 173 -6.99 -15.39 3.50
C GLY A 173 -7.00 -15.81 4.97
N THR A 174 -7.39 -17.07 5.21
CA THR A 174 -7.48 -17.65 6.57
C THR A 174 -6.10 -17.91 7.17
N ALA A 175 -5.16 -18.41 6.37
CA ALA A 175 -3.74 -18.33 6.66
C ALA A 175 -3.26 -17.02 6.07
N VAL A 176 -3.13 -16.00 6.92
CA VAL A 176 -3.01 -14.61 6.47
C VAL A 176 -1.75 -14.44 5.64
N GLU A 177 -1.96 -14.13 4.36
CA GLU A 177 -0.91 -13.71 3.45
C GLU A 177 -0.82 -12.19 3.52
N THR A 178 0.38 -11.68 3.80
CA THR A 178 0.62 -10.25 3.96
C THR A 178 1.67 -9.76 2.97
N ILE A 179 1.30 -8.73 2.21
CA ILE A 179 2.14 -8.11 1.19
C ILE A 179 2.28 -6.63 1.53
N ILE A 180 3.52 -6.13 1.54
CA ILE A 180 3.80 -4.71 1.66
C ILE A 180 4.05 -4.12 0.27
N TYR A 181 3.57 -2.90 0.05
CA TYR A 181 3.69 -2.14 -1.19
C TYR A 181 4.32 -0.78 -0.90
N GLU A 182 5.30 -0.41 -1.72
CA GLU A 182 5.96 0.89 -1.74
C GLU A 182 5.59 1.61 -3.03
N TRP A 183 5.07 2.83 -2.90
CA TRP A 183 4.56 3.61 -4.02
C TRP A 183 5.59 4.62 -4.52
N ASP A 184 5.78 4.67 -5.82
CA ASP A 184 6.56 5.70 -6.50
C ASP A 184 5.68 6.33 -7.59
N ILE A 185 4.74 7.16 -7.12
CA ILE A 185 3.71 7.79 -7.95
C ILE A 185 4.35 8.72 -8.99
N ALA A 186 5.42 9.42 -8.62
CA ALA A 186 6.15 10.32 -9.51
C ALA A 186 6.73 9.57 -10.73
N ASN A 187 7.29 8.37 -10.52
CA ASN A 187 7.80 7.53 -11.60
C ASN A 187 6.79 6.49 -12.11
N LYS A 188 5.51 6.60 -11.72
CA LYS A 188 4.42 5.70 -12.11
C LYS A 188 4.74 4.23 -11.85
N SER A 189 5.31 3.91 -10.71
CA SER A 189 5.69 2.54 -10.35
C SER A 189 5.31 2.18 -8.92
N ILE A 190 5.26 0.88 -8.67
CA ILE A 190 4.99 0.32 -7.36
C ILE A 190 5.93 -0.88 -7.17
N SER A 191 6.48 -1.02 -5.96
CA SER A 191 7.24 -2.19 -5.59
C SER A 191 6.49 -2.94 -4.51
N PHE A 192 6.54 -4.28 -4.49
CA PHE A 192 5.88 -5.06 -3.45
C PHE A 192 6.65 -6.31 -3.07
N ALA A 193 6.46 -6.74 -1.83
CA ALA A 193 7.08 -7.95 -1.31
C ALA A 193 6.11 -8.72 -0.41
N ASN A 194 6.07 -10.04 -0.60
CA ASN A 194 5.29 -10.94 0.25
C ASN A 194 6.08 -11.28 1.51
N LEU A 195 5.57 -10.85 2.67
CA LEU A 195 6.25 -11.00 3.96
C LEU A 195 6.29 -12.46 4.42
N ASN A 196 5.25 -13.24 4.13
CA ASN A 196 5.19 -14.67 4.42
C ASN A 196 6.35 -15.41 3.73
N HIS A 197 6.58 -15.12 2.44
CA HIS A 197 7.68 -15.70 1.67
C HIS A 197 9.05 -15.26 2.21
N GLY A 198 9.21 -13.97 2.52
CA GLY A 198 10.47 -13.45 3.07
C GLY A 198 10.85 -14.09 4.41
N LEU A 199 9.87 -14.28 5.29
CA LEU A 199 10.07 -14.88 6.62
C LEU A 199 9.98 -16.42 6.64
N ASN A 200 9.67 -17.05 5.51
CA ASN A 200 9.29 -18.47 5.44
C ASN A 200 8.23 -18.84 6.52
N SER A 201 7.20 -18.00 6.62
CA SER A 201 6.14 -18.10 7.60
C SER A 201 4.81 -18.45 6.93
N PRO A 202 4.02 -19.40 7.47
CA PRO A 202 2.69 -19.69 6.93
C PRO A 202 1.67 -18.58 7.20
N SER A 203 1.95 -17.66 8.13
CA SER A 203 1.05 -16.56 8.47
C SER A 203 1.87 -15.36 8.96
N VAL A 204 1.57 -14.19 8.43
CA VAL A 204 2.10 -12.92 8.91
C VAL A 204 0.91 -11.98 9.05
N VAL A 205 0.73 -11.40 10.24
CA VAL A 205 -0.37 -10.49 10.54
C VAL A 205 0.20 -9.10 10.77
N PHE A 206 -0.37 -8.08 10.13
CA PHE A 206 -0.03 -6.70 10.42
C PHE A 206 -0.80 -6.21 11.65
N LEU A 207 -0.07 -5.67 12.61
CA LEU A 207 -0.57 -5.01 13.81
C LEU A 207 -0.47 -3.51 13.58
N ASP A 208 -1.44 -2.97 12.86
CA ASP A 208 -1.56 -1.57 12.42
C ASP A 208 -1.35 -0.56 13.56
N GLU A 209 -2.00 -0.74 14.71
CA GLU A 209 -1.83 0.14 15.88
C GLU A 209 -0.38 0.26 16.39
N LYS A 210 0.49 -0.68 16.00
CA LYS A 210 1.88 -0.78 16.47
C LYS A 210 2.91 -0.60 15.35
N ASN A 211 2.50 -0.56 14.08
CA ASN A 211 3.40 -0.69 12.93
C ASN A 211 4.31 -1.93 13.02
N LEU A 212 3.76 -3.06 13.45
CA LEU A 212 4.51 -4.31 13.61
C LEU A 212 3.89 -5.45 12.81
N PHE A 213 4.71 -6.44 12.48
CA PHE A 213 4.29 -7.68 11.87
C PHE A 213 4.46 -8.84 12.84
N GLU A 214 3.40 -9.60 13.08
CA GLU A 214 3.44 -10.83 13.86
C GLU A 214 3.53 -12.05 12.93
N ALA A 215 4.65 -12.77 12.97
CA ALA A 215 4.87 -13.95 12.16
C ALA A 215 4.86 -15.24 12.98
N ALA A 216 4.23 -16.28 12.43
CA ALA A 216 4.24 -17.62 13.01
C ALA A 216 5.49 -18.40 12.58
N ILE A 217 6.54 -18.37 13.39
CA ILE A 217 7.81 -19.04 13.06
C ILE A 217 7.88 -20.44 13.66
N GLN A 218 8.14 -21.44 12.82
CA GLN A 218 8.32 -22.83 13.25
C GLN A 218 9.74 -23.04 13.82
N ASN A 219 9.84 -23.59 15.03
CA ASN A 219 11.13 -23.99 15.57
C ASN A 219 11.58 -25.38 15.10
N SER A 220 12.81 -25.77 15.43
CA SER A 220 13.39 -27.08 15.08
C SER A 220 12.63 -28.30 15.60
N LYS A 221 11.70 -28.12 16.55
CA LYS A 221 10.82 -29.17 17.07
C LYS A 221 9.43 -29.18 16.40
N GLY A 222 9.25 -28.40 15.34
CA GLY A 222 7.99 -28.30 14.60
C GLY A 222 6.92 -27.43 15.27
N LYS A 223 7.21 -26.78 16.41
CA LYS A 223 6.23 -25.93 17.10
C LYS A 223 6.34 -24.49 16.62
N TYR A 224 5.19 -23.86 16.36
CA TYR A 224 5.11 -22.46 16.02
C TYR A 224 5.25 -21.57 17.25
N LYS A 225 5.93 -20.43 17.06
CA LYS A 225 5.99 -19.32 18.00
C LYS A 225 5.68 -18.03 17.25
N SER A 226 4.97 -17.13 17.92
CA SER A 226 4.85 -15.75 17.44
C SER A 226 6.18 -15.02 17.63
N VAL A 227 6.59 -14.30 16.59
CA VAL A 227 7.75 -13.40 16.59
C VAL A 227 7.32 -12.08 15.97
N LEU A 228 7.61 -10.96 16.64
CA LEU A 228 7.31 -9.62 16.15
C LEU A 228 8.46 -9.10 15.30
N TYR A 229 8.13 -8.44 14.20
CA TYR A 229 9.06 -7.80 13.29
C TYR A 229 8.69 -6.32 13.09
N LYS A 230 9.72 -5.46 13.04
CA LYS A 230 9.62 -4.10 12.50
C LYS A 230 10.04 -4.12 11.03
N TYR A 231 9.39 -3.32 10.20
CA TYR A 231 9.83 -3.00 8.85
C TYR A 231 10.63 -1.69 8.82
N ASP A 232 11.69 -1.66 8.01
CA ASP A 232 12.49 -0.46 7.75
C ASP A 232 13.23 -0.61 6.40
N GLU A 233 12.88 0.23 5.42
CA GLU A 233 13.47 0.30 4.07
C GLU A 233 13.75 -1.07 3.41
N GLY A 234 12.72 -1.90 3.30
CA GLY A 234 12.82 -3.21 2.65
C GLY A 234 13.42 -4.33 3.51
N MET A 235 13.63 -4.06 4.80
CA MET A 235 14.21 -5.00 5.75
C MET A 235 13.24 -5.28 6.91
N LEU A 236 13.25 -6.52 7.42
CA LEU A 236 12.52 -6.92 8.62
C LEU A 236 13.47 -7.23 9.77
N TYR A 237 13.15 -6.72 10.96
CA TYR A 237 13.95 -6.85 12.17
C TYR A 237 13.13 -7.46 13.28
N SER A 238 13.58 -8.61 13.80
CA SER A 238 12.92 -9.21 14.96
C SER A 238 13.05 -8.35 16.22
N ILE A 239 11.94 -8.17 16.93
CA ILE A 239 11.86 -7.49 18.22
C ILE A 239 11.77 -8.54 19.32
N LYS A 240 12.45 -8.29 20.45
CA LYS A 240 12.46 -9.17 21.63
C LYS A 240 11.53 -8.65 22.71
#